data_AF-A0AAD7DRL5-F1
#
_entry.id   AF-A0AAD7DRL5-F1
#
_cell.length_a   1.000
_cell.length_b   1.000
_cell.length_c   1.000
_cell.angle_alpha   90.00
_cell.angle_beta   90.00
_cell.angle_gamma   90.00
#
_symmetry.space_group_name_H-M   'P 1'
#
loop_
_entity.id
_entity.type
_entity.pdbx_description
1 polymer ?
#
loop_
_entity_poly.entity_id
_entity_poly.type
_entity_poly.pdbx_seq_one_letter_code
_entity_poly.pdbx_strand_id
1 'polypeptide(L)'
;MAVWAKGLEHQLIFSVEHQAPISFLATSITTIFGTIYCAILVYVTQTLAIRRNLEMNRTLTATHDTAAAWAGIGSATIRVWRQKTIPASVFGVFTVFLYLGNITTLHITTPSLFSLQTFNFSYNVTVFTQGLPNSNFNPNNTTSMGLAKSYALGVLTSLPFIENPHMKTAGLERGTLYDVPELPLGSGNITVQGTGFNITCASVSDGVNTDFALVEAEYHLSRYAWMVEFPEVSRPFEVYSTQPGVIAFAGASTNYTYFYTTVPILDSRNSPIGSWVNLSPPMHSSTSSVAFFRCFQSLVPQTATSDYQFGRISTFEPTIHKTSAIWPSSDWEYPSRHMVNLAWHGTRLWGGPSLVRSGSERLTAVGRKLLSLGLFSGNAPDNATASLTLHDVENGISGLVATMFWAMGHISRPVPNVITSYMDVKLVTTTEFPDAPFLVQDTATATQMYPQTRLNASGLSASIALTVLALPFMTSTRNRRLAPNIPIDGTGLLHAIWLYRNHPELETHLSQVDYPTEENLRKAGMLRWKELREVHDVAKILHKLAHNAVTQKLKLQWLLQQLAFLAVFDPRERIVCISLSSL
;
A
#
# COMPACT_ATOMS: atom_id res chain seq x y z
N MET A 1 -30.29 -12.80 -11.72
CA MET A 1 -30.49 -12.32 -10.33
C MET A 1 -29.33 -11.37 -10.03
N ALA A 2 -29.46 -10.11 -10.40
CA ALA A 2 -28.50 -9.08 -10.02
C ALA A 2 -29.21 -8.22 -8.97
N VAL A 3 -28.94 -8.48 -7.70
CA VAL A 3 -29.39 -7.57 -6.63
C VAL A 3 -28.48 -6.35 -6.74
N TRP A 4 -28.94 -5.33 -7.46
CA TRP A 4 -28.26 -4.06 -7.49
C TRP A 4 -28.50 -3.37 -6.15
N ALA A 5 -27.55 -3.55 -5.24
CA ALA A 5 -27.57 -2.87 -3.95
C ALA A 5 -27.05 -1.44 -4.16
N LYS A 6 -27.95 -0.53 -4.57
CA LYS A 6 -27.67 0.91 -4.59
C LYS A 6 -27.03 1.33 -3.27
N GLY A 7 -25.91 2.02 -3.33
CA GLY A 7 -25.26 2.62 -2.15
C GLY A 7 -24.19 1.76 -1.46
N LEU A 8 -24.13 0.44 -1.68
CA LEU A 8 -22.95 -0.34 -1.23
C LEU A 8 -21.67 0.09 -1.97
N GLU A 9 -21.83 0.57 -3.21
CA GLU A 9 -20.73 1.09 -4.02
C GLU A 9 -20.01 2.27 -3.37
N HIS A 10 -20.70 3.06 -2.53
CA HIS A 10 -20.11 4.22 -1.88
C HIS A 10 -19.54 3.97 -0.47
N GLN A 11 -19.78 2.78 0.10
CA GLN A 11 -19.33 2.48 1.46
C GLN A 11 -17.99 1.72 1.51
N LEU A 12 -17.56 1.15 0.38
CA LEU A 12 -16.34 0.37 0.31
C LEU A 12 -15.23 1.20 -0.36
N ILE A 13 -14.41 1.82 0.47
CA ILE A 13 -13.21 2.55 0.03
C ILE A 13 -12.01 1.63 0.24
N PHE A 14 -11.29 1.35 -0.85
CA PHE A 14 -10.07 0.55 -0.82
C PHE A 14 -8.85 1.46 -0.99
N SER A 15 -7.78 1.18 -0.24
CA SER A 15 -6.49 1.83 -0.46
C SER A 15 -5.91 1.44 -1.81
N VAL A 16 -5.29 2.41 -2.49
CA VAL A 16 -4.68 2.27 -3.82
C VAL A 16 -3.60 1.19 -3.83
N GLU A 17 -2.88 1.02 -2.72
CA GLU A 17 -1.84 0.00 -2.57
C GLU A 17 -2.39 -1.42 -2.75
N HIS A 18 -3.66 -1.63 -2.39
CA HIS A 18 -4.30 -2.94 -2.47
C HIS A 18 -5.17 -3.10 -3.73
N GLN A 19 -5.09 -2.18 -4.69
CA GLN A 19 -5.92 -2.20 -5.90
C GLN A 19 -5.75 -3.48 -6.71
N ALA A 20 -4.50 -3.79 -7.10
CA ALA A 20 -4.20 -4.93 -7.93
C ALA A 20 -4.66 -6.26 -7.29
N PRO A 21 -4.32 -6.56 -6.01
CA PRO A 21 -4.74 -7.81 -5.40
C PRO A 21 -6.26 -7.89 -5.19
N ILE A 22 -6.93 -6.79 -4.82
CA ILE A 22 -8.39 -6.80 -4.60
C ILE A 22 -9.14 -6.97 -5.93
N SER A 23 -8.72 -6.27 -6.99
CA SER A 23 -9.31 -6.42 -8.32
C SER A 23 -9.14 -7.84 -8.85
N PHE A 24 -7.95 -8.41 -8.67
CA PHE A 24 -7.67 -9.78 -9.05
C PHE A 24 -8.53 -10.77 -8.27
N LEU A 25 -8.63 -10.60 -6.94
CA LEU A 25 -9.43 -11.47 -6.07
C LEU A 25 -10.92 -11.41 -6.44
N ALA A 26 -11.48 -10.20 -6.61
CA ALA A 26 -12.88 -10.01 -6.96
C ALA A 26 -13.22 -10.65 -8.32
N THR A 27 -12.35 -10.46 -9.32
CA THR A 27 -12.52 -11.05 -10.65
C THR A 27 -12.43 -12.57 -10.59
N SER A 28 -11.46 -13.11 -9.83
CA SER A 28 -11.24 -14.54 -9.66
C SER A 28 -12.42 -15.22 -8.97
N ILE A 29 -12.88 -14.67 -7.84
CA ILE A 29 -14.03 -15.19 -7.10
C ILE A 29 -15.27 -15.21 -8.01
N THR A 30 -15.55 -14.12 -8.72
CA THR A 30 -16.70 -14.04 -9.61
C THR A 30 -16.62 -15.07 -10.74
N THR A 31 -15.44 -15.26 -11.33
CA THR A 31 -15.23 -16.23 -12.41
C THR A 31 -15.44 -17.67 -11.93
N ILE A 32 -14.98 -17.99 -10.72
CA ILE A 32 -15.19 -19.31 -10.09
C ILE A 32 -16.68 -19.55 -9.89
N PHE A 33 -17.39 -18.61 -9.26
CA PHE A 33 -18.84 -18.70 -9.06
C PHE A 33 -19.61 -18.83 -10.38
N GLY A 34 -19.27 -18.02 -11.38
CA GLY A 34 -19.87 -18.08 -12.71
C GLY A 34 -19.67 -19.43 -13.39
N THR A 35 -18.47 -20.02 -13.25
CA THR A 35 -18.15 -21.34 -13.81
C THR A 35 -18.96 -22.45 -13.14
N ILE A 36 -19.03 -22.48 -11.81
CA ILE A 36 -19.82 -23.46 -11.06
C ILE A 36 -21.30 -23.35 -11.44
N TYR A 37 -21.83 -22.12 -11.48
CA TYR A 37 -23.21 -21.85 -11.87
C TYR A 37 -23.52 -22.35 -13.28
N CYS A 38 -22.67 -22.03 -14.27
CA CYS A 38 -22.83 -22.49 -15.64
C CYS A 38 -22.78 -24.03 -15.74
N ALA A 39 -21.88 -24.68 -15.01
CA ALA A 39 -21.77 -26.14 -14.99
C ALA A 39 -23.05 -26.82 -14.47
N ILE A 40 -23.61 -26.31 -13.36
CA ILE A 40 -24.88 -26.81 -12.80
C ILE A 40 -26.01 -26.61 -13.82
N LEU A 41 -26.05 -25.44 -14.46
CA LEU A 41 -27.09 -25.08 -15.43
C LEU A 41 -27.02 -25.96 -16.69
N VAL A 42 -25.82 -26.27 -17.21
CA VAL A 42 -25.62 -27.27 -18.28
C VAL A 42 -26.08 -28.65 -17.82
N TYR A 43 -25.64 -29.11 -16.63
CA TYR A 43 -25.96 -30.44 -16.13
C TYR A 43 -27.47 -30.68 -16.01
N VAL A 44 -28.20 -29.73 -15.41
CA VAL A 44 -29.65 -29.82 -15.23
C VAL A 44 -30.36 -29.83 -16.59
N THR A 45 -29.98 -28.93 -17.50
CA THR A 45 -30.63 -28.85 -18.81
C THR A 45 -30.31 -30.02 -19.73
N GLN A 46 -29.09 -30.55 -19.70
CA GLN A 46 -28.73 -31.78 -20.40
C GLN A 46 -29.58 -32.96 -19.90
N THR A 47 -29.73 -33.09 -18.59
CA THR A 47 -30.54 -34.16 -17.97
C THR A 47 -32.00 -34.06 -18.40
N LEU A 48 -32.58 -32.85 -18.35
CA LEU A 48 -33.95 -32.60 -18.80
C LEU A 48 -34.13 -32.84 -20.30
N ALA A 49 -33.15 -32.45 -21.12
CA ALA A 49 -33.19 -32.64 -22.56
C ALA A 49 -33.14 -34.12 -22.96
N ILE A 50 -32.27 -34.91 -22.32
CA ILE A 50 -32.19 -36.36 -22.55
C ILE A 50 -33.52 -37.02 -22.14
N ARG A 51 -34.03 -36.71 -20.95
CA ARG A 51 -35.31 -37.26 -20.48
C ARG A 51 -36.45 -36.94 -21.45
N ARG A 52 -36.55 -35.70 -21.91
CA ARG A 52 -37.54 -35.28 -22.91
C ARG A 52 -37.41 -36.04 -24.23
N ASN A 53 -36.19 -36.26 -24.70
CA ASN A 53 -35.91 -36.99 -25.93
C ASN A 53 -36.27 -38.48 -25.84
N LEU A 54 -36.22 -39.07 -24.65
CA LEU A 54 -36.69 -40.44 -24.41
C LEU A 54 -38.23 -40.52 -24.36
N GLU A 55 -38.88 -39.49 -23.80
CA GLU A 55 -40.35 -39.44 -23.67
C GLU A 55 -41.07 -39.07 -24.99
N MET A 56 -40.46 -38.19 -25.79
CA MET A 56 -40.91 -37.91 -27.15
C MET A 56 -40.39 -39.02 -28.06
N ASN A 57 -41.28 -39.75 -28.74
CA ASN A 57 -40.95 -40.81 -29.69
C ASN A 57 -40.23 -40.26 -30.95
N ARG A 58 -39.03 -39.73 -30.77
CA ARG A 58 -38.11 -39.23 -31.81
C ARG A 58 -37.36 -40.43 -32.40
N THR A 59 -36.81 -40.24 -33.60
CA THR A 59 -35.95 -41.24 -34.24
C THR A 59 -34.64 -41.39 -33.47
N LEU A 60 -34.02 -42.57 -33.53
CA LEU A 60 -32.75 -42.86 -32.86
C LEU A 60 -31.64 -41.92 -33.35
N THR A 61 -31.65 -41.58 -34.64
CA THR A 61 -30.73 -40.59 -35.21
C THR A 61 -30.91 -39.20 -34.57
N ALA A 62 -32.15 -38.76 -34.33
CA ALA A 62 -32.43 -37.48 -33.70
C ALA A 62 -31.99 -37.43 -32.23
N THR A 63 -32.16 -38.52 -31.48
CA THR A 63 -31.71 -38.61 -30.08
C THR A 63 -30.18 -38.67 -30.00
N HIS A 64 -29.54 -39.44 -30.88
CA HIS A 64 -28.08 -39.50 -30.99
C HIS A 64 -27.49 -38.11 -31.32
N ASP A 65 -28.02 -37.41 -32.32
CA ASP A 65 -27.50 -36.11 -32.73
C ASP A 65 -27.64 -35.05 -31.64
N THR A 66 -28.76 -35.05 -30.92
CA THR A 66 -28.99 -34.12 -29.81
C THR A 66 -28.13 -34.46 -28.61
N ALA A 67 -27.95 -35.73 -28.27
CA ALA A 67 -27.03 -36.16 -27.21
C ALA A 67 -25.57 -35.80 -27.55
N ALA A 68 -25.15 -36.00 -28.80
CA ALA A 68 -23.81 -35.64 -29.28
C ALA A 68 -23.58 -34.11 -29.27
N ALA A 69 -24.62 -33.31 -29.55
CA ALA A 69 -24.54 -31.86 -29.48
C ALA A 69 -24.27 -31.34 -28.05
N TRP A 70 -24.70 -32.07 -27.00
CA TRP A 70 -24.41 -31.69 -25.61
C TRP A 70 -22.96 -31.90 -25.18
N ALA A 71 -22.13 -32.57 -25.99
CA ALA A 71 -20.71 -32.76 -25.66
C ALA A 71 -19.90 -31.45 -25.72
N GLY A 72 -20.41 -30.39 -26.37
CA GLY A 72 -19.81 -29.07 -26.36
C GLY A 72 -20.26 -28.21 -27.55
N ILE A 73 -19.87 -26.93 -27.54
CA ILE A 73 -20.25 -26.00 -28.62
C ILE A 73 -19.67 -26.43 -29.99
N GLY A 74 -18.46 -26.99 -30.00
CA GLY A 74 -17.83 -27.52 -31.21
C GLY A 74 -18.61 -28.70 -31.81
N SER A 75 -19.03 -29.66 -30.98
CA SER A 75 -19.83 -30.79 -31.46
C SER A 75 -21.22 -30.35 -31.92
N ALA A 76 -21.86 -29.42 -31.22
CA ALA A 76 -23.12 -28.82 -31.63
C ALA A 76 -23.01 -28.13 -33.00
N THR A 77 -21.93 -27.36 -33.22
CA THR A 77 -21.69 -26.65 -34.49
C THR A 77 -21.56 -27.62 -35.67
N ILE A 78 -20.73 -28.66 -35.52
CA ILE A 78 -20.56 -29.68 -36.56
C ILE A 78 -21.89 -30.38 -36.86
N ARG A 79 -22.70 -30.66 -35.83
CA ARG A 79 -24.01 -31.29 -36.02
C ARG A 79 -25.00 -30.36 -36.71
N VAL A 80 -25.05 -29.06 -36.37
CA VAL A 80 -25.86 -28.07 -37.11
C VAL A 80 -25.45 -28.03 -38.58
N TRP A 81 -24.15 -28.04 -38.88
CA TRP A 81 -23.66 -28.09 -40.26
C TRP A 81 -24.14 -29.36 -40.97
N ARG A 82 -23.96 -30.53 -40.35
CA ARG A 82 -24.37 -31.82 -40.92
C ARG A 82 -25.90 -31.96 -41.09
N GLN A 83 -26.70 -31.18 -40.36
CA GLN A 83 -28.16 -31.17 -40.55
C GLN A 83 -28.57 -30.54 -41.90
N LYS A 84 -27.67 -29.84 -42.61
CA LYS A 84 -27.94 -29.34 -43.97
C LYS A 84 -28.07 -30.46 -45.01
N THR A 85 -27.43 -31.61 -44.79
CA THR A 85 -27.49 -32.75 -45.72
C THR A 85 -28.57 -33.75 -45.33
N ILE A 86 -28.72 -34.05 -44.04
CA ILE A 86 -29.76 -34.97 -43.53
C ILE A 86 -30.51 -34.32 -42.35
N PRO A 87 -31.72 -33.78 -42.57
CA PRO A 87 -32.51 -33.16 -41.51
C PRO A 87 -33.21 -34.23 -40.66
N ALA A 88 -32.57 -34.61 -39.54
CA ALA A 88 -33.15 -35.52 -38.56
C ALA A 88 -33.72 -34.78 -37.33
N SER A 89 -33.05 -33.71 -36.89
CA SER A 89 -33.41 -32.95 -35.68
C SER A 89 -32.86 -31.52 -35.70
N VAL A 90 -33.09 -30.80 -36.80
CA VAL A 90 -32.56 -29.45 -37.03
C VAL A 90 -32.84 -28.52 -35.84
N PHE A 91 -34.10 -28.47 -35.39
CA PHE A 91 -34.52 -27.60 -34.29
C PHE A 91 -33.89 -28.00 -32.94
N GLY A 92 -33.81 -29.30 -32.64
CA GLY A 92 -33.25 -29.78 -31.37
C GLY A 92 -31.77 -29.47 -31.25
N VAL A 93 -31.00 -29.79 -32.30
CA VAL A 93 -29.55 -29.52 -32.34
C VAL A 93 -29.26 -28.02 -32.35
N PHE A 94 -30.01 -27.23 -33.12
CA PHE A 94 -29.87 -25.77 -33.15
C PHE A 94 -30.18 -25.12 -31.80
N THR A 95 -31.19 -25.61 -31.09
CA THR A 95 -31.52 -25.13 -29.73
C THR A 95 -30.37 -25.40 -28.76
N VAL A 96 -29.76 -26.60 -28.81
CA VAL A 96 -28.57 -26.93 -27.97
C VAL A 96 -27.39 -26.04 -28.32
N PHE A 97 -27.14 -25.80 -29.62
CA PHE A 97 -26.08 -24.89 -30.07
C PHE A 97 -26.27 -23.47 -29.53
N LEU A 98 -27.46 -22.87 -29.71
CA LEU A 98 -27.76 -21.54 -29.18
C LEU A 98 -27.65 -21.50 -27.66
N TYR A 99 -28.11 -22.54 -26.98
CA TYR A 99 -28.04 -22.62 -25.52
C TYR A 99 -26.58 -22.61 -25.04
N LEU A 100 -25.72 -23.48 -25.60
CA LEU A 100 -24.30 -23.51 -25.25
C LEU A 100 -23.58 -22.20 -25.62
N GLY A 101 -23.91 -21.60 -26.76
CA GLY A 101 -23.38 -20.29 -27.16
C GLY A 101 -23.73 -19.17 -26.17
N ASN A 102 -24.96 -19.16 -25.65
CA ASN A 102 -25.35 -18.21 -24.62
C ASN A 102 -24.64 -18.47 -23.27
N ILE A 103 -24.39 -19.73 -22.90
CA ILE A 103 -23.59 -20.06 -21.72
C ILE A 103 -22.14 -19.58 -21.88
N THR A 104 -21.53 -19.81 -23.05
CA THR A 104 -20.18 -19.31 -23.35
C THR A 104 -20.15 -17.78 -23.26
N THR A 105 -21.14 -17.10 -23.81
CA THR A 105 -21.27 -15.63 -23.72
C THR A 105 -21.40 -15.19 -22.27
N LEU A 106 -22.24 -15.85 -21.47
CA LEU A 106 -22.41 -15.55 -20.04
C LEU A 106 -21.10 -15.77 -19.27
N HIS A 107 -20.38 -16.86 -19.54
CA HIS A 107 -19.11 -17.18 -18.90
C HIS A 107 -18.02 -16.14 -19.22
N ILE A 108 -17.84 -15.79 -20.49
CA ILE A 108 -16.86 -14.77 -20.93
C ILE A 108 -17.22 -13.38 -20.40
N THR A 109 -18.50 -13.06 -20.25
CA THR A 109 -18.94 -11.76 -19.74
C THR A 109 -18.96 -11.70 -18.22
N THR A 110 -18.87 -12.81 -17.51
CA THR A 110 -18.92 -12.85 -16.03
C THR A 110 -17.80 -12.02 -15.37
N PRO A 111 -16.52 -12.10 -15.79
CA PRO A 111 -15.46 -11.24 -15.24
C PRO A 111 -15.76 -9.75 -15.40
N SER A 112 -16.42 -9.35 -16.50
CA SER A 112 -16.73 -7.94 -16.78
C SER A 112 -17.88 -7.37 -15.94
N LEU A 113 -18.60 -8.21 -15.18
CA LEU A 113 -19.68 -7.74 -14.29
C LEU A 113 -19.13 -6.93 -13.10
N PHE A 114 -17.86 -7.16 -12.74
CA PHE A 114 -17.18 -6.42 -11.69
C PHE A 114 -15.93 -5.78 -12.29
N SER A 115 -16.02 -4.49 -12.59
CA SER A 115 -14.86 -3.67 -12.93
C SER A 115 -14.66 -2.64 -11.83
N LEU A 116 -13.46 -2.61 -11.25
CA LEU A 116 -13.04 -1.51 -10.41
C LEU A 116 -12.55 -0.40 -11.32
N GLN A 117 -13.27 0.72 -11.36
CA GLN A 117 -12.81 1.91 -12.06
C GLN A 117 -12.25 2.90 -11.04
N THR A 118 -11.09 3.49 -11.34
CA THR A 118 -10.56 4.63 -10.59
C THR A 118 -11.33 5.89 -10.96
N PHE A 119 -11.59 6.75 -10.00
CA PHE A 119 -12.15 8.07 -10.25
C PHE A 119 -11.44 9.10 -9.38
N ASN A 120 -11.28 10.30 -9.92
CA ASN A 120 -10.62 11.39 -9.24
C ASN A 120 -11.66 12.13 -8.41
N PHE A 121 -11.59 12.02 -7.10
CA PHE A 121 -12.43 12.78 -6.18
C PHE A 121 -11.58 13.82 -5.45
N SER A 122 -12.15 14.98 -5.18
CA SER A 122 -11.49 16.02 -4.38
C SER A 122 -12.29 16.19 -3.11
N TYR A 123 -11.64 16.06 -1.94
CA TYR A 123 -12.28 16.28 -0.65
C TYR A 123 -11.35 17.03 0.29
N ASN A 124 -11.94 17.84 1.16
CA ASN A 124 -11.17 18.63 2.09
C ASN A 124 -10.68 17.71 3.20
N VAL A 125 -9.36 17.65 3.40
CA VAL A 125 -8.75 16.86 4.48
C VAL A 125 -8.27 17.82 5.53
N THR A 126 -8.73 17.65 6.77
CA THR A 126 -8.12 18.37 7.88
C THR A 126 -6.74 17.77 8.15
N VAL A 127 -5.70 18.54 7.82
CA VAL A 127 -4.33 18.18 8.16
C VAL A 127 -4.03 18.75 9.54
N PHE A 128 -3.50 17.94 10.43
CA PHE A 128 -3.08 18.42 11.75
C PHE A 128 -1.61 18.80 11.69
N THR A 129 -1.36 20.10 11.75
CA THR A 129 -0.08 20.70 12.13
C THR A 129 0.30 20.15 13.50
N GLN A 130 1.44 19.46 13.61
CA GLN A 130 2.10 19.34 14.90
C GLN A 130 2.64 20.74 15.23
N GLY A 131 1.81 21.52 15.93
CA GLY A 131 2.11 22.87 16.40
C GLY A 131 3.54 23.00 16.90
N LEU A 132 4.24 24.10 16.58
CA LEU A 132 5.43 24.46 17.35
C LEU A 132 5.00 24.57 18.83
N PRO A 133 5.65 23.86 19.76
CA PRO A 133 5.33 23.97 21.16
C PRO A 133 5.56 25.43 21.57
N ASN A 134 4.53 26.09 22.11
CA ASN A 134 4.73 27.41 22.67
C ASN A 134 5.50 27.27 23.98
N SER A 135 6.65 27.92 24.04
CA SER A 135 7.28 28.22 25.30
C SER A 135 7.13 29.71 25.53
N ASN A 136 5.93 30.12 25.93
CA ASN A 136 5.82 31.26 26.82
C ASN A 136 6.40 30.85 28.17
N PHE A 137 7.72 30.73 28.18
CA PHE A 137 8.49 30.53 29.37
C PHE A 137 8.51 31.88 30.07
N ASN A 138 7.73 32.02 31.15
CA ASN A 138 7.87 33.16 32.04
C ASN A 138 9.14 32.94 32.88
N PRO A 139 10.26 33.65 32.61
CA PRO A 139 11.52 33.42 33.29
C PRO A 139 11.45 33.74 34.79
N ASN A 140 10.39 34.41 35.24
CA ASN A 140 10.30 34.93 36.60
C ASN A 140 9.70 33.94 37.62
N ASN A 141 9.08 32.82 37.19
CA ASN A 141 8.17 32.07 38.07
C ASN A 141 8.47 30.58 38.31
N THR A 142 9.62 30.07 37.85
CA THR A 142 10.04 28.69 38.17
C THR A 142 11.54 28.63 38.42
N THR A 143 11.97 27.73 39.30
CA THR A 143 13.37 27.29 39.40
C THR A 143 13.79 26.76 38.02
N SER A 144 14.35 27.65 37.20
CA SER A 144 14.69 27.48 35.77
C SER A 144 15.45 26.20 35.43
N MET A 145 16.03 25.55 36.44
CA MET A 145 16.71 24.27 36.36
C MET A 145 15.78 23.05 36.20
N GLY A 146 14.53 23.08 36.70
CA GLY A 146 13.60 21.95 36.63
C GLY A 146 13.02 21.73 35.23
N LEU A 147 12.57 22.81 34.58
CA LEU A 147 12.01 22.77 33.23
C LEU A 147 13.06 22.55 32.16
N ALA A 148 14.25 23.16 32.28
CA ALA A 148 15.37 22.84 31.40
C ALA A 148 15.65 21.33 31.42
N LYS A 149 15.69 20.71 32.61
CA LYS A 149 15.88 19.26 32.75
C LYS A 149 14.77 18.43 32.09
N SER A 150 13.49 18.83 32.16
CA SER A 150 12.40 18.09 31.51
C SER A 150 12.44 18.21 29.98
N TYR A 151 12.76 19.39 29.43
CA TYR A 151 13.01 19.54 27.99
C TYR A 151 14.23 18.73 27.53
N ALA A 152 15.29 18.69 28.34
CA ALA A 152 16.44 17.83 28.09
C ALA A 152 16.04 16.37 27.97
N LEU A 153 15.25 15.91 28.93
CA LEU A 153 14.83 14.53 28.97
C LEU A 153 13.97 14.22 27.75
N GLY A 154 13.12 15.15 27.31
CA GLY A 154 12.39 15.05 26.03
C GLY A 154 13.31 14.90 24.82
N VAL A 155 14.31 15.78 24.66
CA VAL A 155 15.26 15.70 23.55
C VAL A 155 16.09 14.41 23.60
N LEU A 156 16.56 14.02 24.79
CA LEU A 156 17.36 12.81 24.97
C LEU A 156 16.56 11.52 24.78
N THR A 157 15.29 11.52 25.18
CA THR A 157 14.39 10.39 24.93
C THR A 157 13.93 10.33 23.47
N SER A 158 14.05 11.43 22.72
CA SER A 158 13.76 11.45 21.29
C SER A 158 14.88 10.89 20.42
N LEU A 159 16.11 10.78 20.95
CA LEU A 159 17.27 10.31 20.19
C LEU A 159 17.10 8.95 19.49
N PRO A 160 16.48 7.94 20.11
CA PRO A 160 16.22 6.68 19.43
C PRO A 160 15.31 6.83 18.19
N PHE A 161 14.43 7.85 18.17
CA PHE A 161 13.60 8.16 17.00
C PHE A 161 14.42 8.78 15.87
N ILE A 162 15.47 9.52 16.22
CA ILE A 162 16.38 10.16 15.26
C ILE A 162 17.38 9.15 14.68
N GLU A 163 17.81 8.17 15.47
CA GLU A 163 18.81 7.17 15.07
C GLU A 163 18.22 6.00 14.28
N ASN A 164 16.90 5.81 14.25
CA ASN A 164 16.30 4.70 13.52
C ASN A 164 16.00 5.10 12.06
N PRO A 165 16.81 4.67 11.07
CA PRO A 165 16.58 5.00 9.66
C PRO A 165 15.28 4.40 9.11
N HIS A 166 14.66 3.47 9.83
CA HIS A 166 13.39 2.86 9.45
C HIS A 166 12.17 3.62 9.96
N MET A 167 12.34 4.57 10.89
CA MET A 167 11.23 5.44 11.27
C MET A 167 10.98 6.44 10.16
N LYS A 168 9.81 6.37 9.54
CA LYS A 168 9.35 7.37 8.58
C LYS A 168 9.31 8.71 9.31
N THR A 169 10.22 9.62 8.97
CA THR A 169 10.21 11.02 9.41
C THR A 169 9.12 11.81 8.69
N ALA A 170 7.90 11.27 8.66
CA ALA A 170 6.76 11.97 8.09
C ALA A 170 6.58 13.28 8.86
N GLY A 171 6.54 14.39 8.14
CA GLY A 171 6.45 15.74 8.72
C GLY A 171 7.79 16.43 8.97
N LEU A 172 8.91 15.83 8.56
CA LEU A 172 10.25 16.45 8.64
C LEU A 172 11.06 16.18 7.36
N GLU A 173 11.49 17.24 6.69
CA GLU A 173 12.39 17.13 5.54
C GLU A 173 13.29 18.37 5.41
N ARG A 174 14.62 18.17 5.27
CA ARG A 174 15.63 19.20 4.97
C ARG A 174 15.58 20.48 5.83
N GLY A 175 15.28 20.34 7.12
CA GLY A 175 15.19 21.52 8.01
C GLY A 175 13.82 22.19 7.99
N THR A 176 12.81 21.54 7.41
CA THR A 176 11.43 21.98 7.39
C THR A 176 10.55 20.99 8.12
N LEU A 177 9.72 21.50 9.03
CA LEU A 177 8.57 20.78 9.56
C LEU A 177 7.38 21.03 8.68
N TYR A 178 6.60 20.00 8.39
CA TYR A 178 5.41 20.14 7.56
C TYR A 178 4.30 19.24 8.04
N ASP A 179 3.11 19.53 7.56
CA ASP A 179 1.90 18.87 8.03
C ASP A 179 1.73 17.49 7.39
N VAL A 180 1.34 16.52 8.21
CA VAL A 180 1.12 15.14 7.77
C VAL A 180 -0.36 14.81 7.87
N PRO A 181 -1.02 14.41 6.78
CA PRO A 181 -2.40 13.97 6.84
C PRO A 181 -2.53 12.69 7.68
N GLU A 182 -3.53 12.61 8.56
CA GLU A 182 -3.66 11.51 9.52
C GLU A 182 -3.93 10.15 8.88
N LEU A 183 -4.51 10.10 7.66
CA LEU A 183 -4.89 8.84 7.02
C LEU A 183 -4.74 8.89 5.49
N PRO A 184 -3.87 8.06 4.88
CA PRO A 184 -3.72 7.98 3.42
C PRO A 184 -4.90 7.22 2.78
N LEU A 185 -6.09 7.84 2.76
CA LEU A 185 -7.31 7.31 2.15
C LEU A 185 -7.37 7.52 0.62
N GLY A 186 -6.24 7.76 -0.05
CA GLY A 186 -6.18 8.01 -1.48
C GLY A 186 -4.76 8.10 -2.02
N SER A 187 -4.65 8.47 -3.29
CA SER A 187 -3.39 8.89 -3.92
C SER A 187 -3.56 10.22 -4.63
N GLY A 188 -2.48 10.98 -4.77
CA GLY A 188 -2.52 12.31 -5.38
C GLY A 188 -1.53 13.25 -4.70
N ASN A 189 -1.41 14.47 -5.22
CA ASN A 189 -0.59 15.50 -4.63
C ASN A 189 -1.47 16.36 -3.71
N ILE A 190 -1.00 16.59 -2.50
CA ILE A 190 -1.59 17.56 -1.57
C ILE A 190 -0.63 18.72 -1.39
N THR A 191 -1.16 19.93 -1.29
CA THR A 191 -0.36 21.05 -0.81
C THR A 191 -0.40 21.00 0.70
N VAL A 192 0.77 21.00 1.34
CA VAL A 192 0.94 21.05 2.79
C VAL A 192 1.67 22.32 3.15
N GLN A 193 1.33 22.86 4.31
CA GLN A 193 2.07 23.95 4.89
C GLN A 193 3.23 23.40 5.70
N GLY A 194 4.27 24.21 5.81
CA GLY A 194 5.43 23.89 6.60
C GLY A 194 6.10 25.13 7.15
N THR A 195 6.89 24.91 8.20
CA THR A 195 7.76 25.91 8.80
C THR A 195 9.20 25.47 8.63
N GLY A 196 9.92 26.24 7.81
CA GLY A 196 11.34 26.07 7.58
C GLY A 196 12.17 26.78 8.64
N PHE A 197 13.24 26.14 9.11
CA PHE A 197 14.20 26.73 10.03
C PHE A 197 15.39 27.31 9.27
N ASN A 198 15.34 28.60 8.94
CA ASN A 198 16.45 29.24 8.24
C ASN A 198 17.52 29.69 9.24
N ILE A 199 18.69 29.06 9.16
CA ILE A 199 19.87 29.36 9.98
C ILE A 199 20.84 30.18 9.15
N THR A 200 21.34 31.30 9.66
CA THR A 200 22.54 31.93 9.08
C THR A 200 23.56 32.18 10.17
N CYS A 201 24.82 31.99 9.83
CA CYS A 201 25.93 32.11 10.74
C CYS A 201 26.84 33.28 10.36
N ALA A 202 27.45 33.89 11.38
CA ALA A 202 28.38 34.99 11.29
C ALA A 202 29.65 34.63 12.06
N SER A 203 30.81 34.99 11.54
CA SER A 203 32.07 34.89 12.28
C SER A 203 32.08 35.89 13.42
N VAL A 204 32.72 35.55 14.54
CA VAL A 204 32.84 36.44 15.70
C VAL A 204 34.30 36.92 15.80
N SER A 205 34.57 38.18 15.42
CA SER A 205 35.94 38.68 15.19
C SER A 205 36.76 38.99 16.44
N ASP A 206 36.18 39.05 17.63
CA ASP A 206 36.81 39.71 18.79
C ASP A 206 36.76 38.89 20.09
N GLY A 207 36.85 37.56 19.98
CA GLY A 207 36.94 36.68 21.14
C GLY A 207 38.29 36.81 21.86
N VAL A 208 38.27 37.22 23.14
CA VAL A 208 39.48 37.24 23.98
C VAL A 208 39.46 36.02 24.89
N ASN A 209 40.55 35.27 24.89
CA ASN A 209 40.73 34.17 25.84
C ASN A 209 41.01 34.77 27.22
N THR A 210 40.09 34.59 28.16
CA THR A 210 40.13 35.29 29.45
C THR A 210 40.66 34.43 30.59
N ASP A 211 40.41 33.12 30.61
CA ASP A 211 40.92 32.26 31.68
C ASP A 211 40.83 30.74 31.42
N PHE A 212 41.67 29.96 32.11
CA PHE A 212 41.66 28.48 32.09
C PHE A 212 41.28 27.94 33.46
N ALA A 213 40.21 27.13 33.53
CA ALA A 213 39.77 26.50 34.76
C ALA A 213 39.79 24.97 34.63
N LEU A 214 40.47 24.30 35.56
CA LEU A 214 40.37 22.87 35.75
C LEU A 214 39.05 22.59 36.48
N VAL A 215 38.01 22.19 35.73
CA VAL A 215 36.72 21.82 36.30
C VAL A 215 36.80 20.34 36.67
N GLU A 216 37.08 20.08 37.94
CA GLU A 216 37.03 18.73 38.49
C GLU A 216 35.56 18.30 38.63
N ALA A 217 35.07 17.52 37.66
CA ALA A 217 33.70 17.03 37.70
C ALA A 217 33.56 15.88 38.72
N GLU A 218 32.40 15.82 39.38
CA GLU A 218 31.98 14.88 40.45
C GLU A 218 32.06 13.37 40.09
N TYR A 219 32.59 13.02 38.91
CA TYR A 219 32.68 11.66 38.36
C TYR A 219 34.10 11.25 37.91
N HIS A 220 35.18 11.77 38.54
CA HIS A 220 36.58 11.38 38.29
C HIS A 220 37.09 11.55 36.85
N LEU A 221 36.45 12.41 36.06
CA LEU A 221 36.96 12.82 34.75
C LEU A 221 37.40 14.28 34.88
N SER A 222 38.71 14.50 34.99
CA SER A 222 39.29 15.83 34.85
C SER A 222 38.96 16.34 33.45
N ARG A 223 38.17 17.42 33.38
CA ARG A 223 37.85 18.10 32.13
C ARG A 223 38.51 19.47 32.15
N TYR A 224 39.15 19.78 31.04
CA TYR A 224 39.64 21.12 30.78
C TYR A 224 38.50 21.93 30.19
N ALA A 225 38.17 23.05 30.87
CA ALA A 225 37.25 24.05 30.38
C ALA A 225 38.00 25.37 30.17
N TRP A 226 37.83 25.98 29.02
CA TRP A 226 38.31 27.34 28.76
C TRP A 226 37.14 28.30 28.87
N MET A 227 37.40 29.46 29.49
CA MET A 227 36.43 30.54 29.61
C MET A 227 36.75 31.57 28.53
N VAL A 228 35.84 31.70 27.56
CA VAL A 228 35.97 32.68 26.47
C VAL A 228 34.92 33.76 26.66
N GLU A 229 35.38 35.00 26.83
CA GLU A 229 34.51 36.17 26.97
C GLU A 229 34.38 36.87 25.61
N PHE A 230 33.14 37.23 25.29
CA PHE A 230 32.83 38.03 24.11
C PHE A 230 32.25 39.37 24.59
N PRO A 231 32.64 40.51 23.98
CA PRO A 231 32.15 41.83 24.40
C PRO A 231 30.62 41.95 24.42
N GLU A 232 29.95 41.17 23.58
CA GLU A 232 28.50 41.18 23.40
C GLU A 232 27.74 40.30 24.40
N VAL A 233 28.44 39.45 25.16
CA VAL A 233 27.82 38.46 26.04
C VAL A 233 28.31 38.70 27.46
N SER A 234 27.39 39.01 28.37
CA SER A 234 27.70 39.31 29.77
C SER A 234 28.22 38.11 30.58
N ARG A 235 28.42 36.94 29.96
CA ARG A 235 28.88 35.72 30.62
C ARG A 235 29.89 35.00 29.74
N PRO A 236 31.05 34.61 30.29
CA PRO A 236 32.00 33.75 29.60
C PRO A 236 31.38 32.39 29.26
N PHE A 237 31.79 31.83 28.12
CA PHE A 237 31.38 30.51 27.68
C PHE A 237 32.40 29.45 28.09
N GLU A 238 31.89 28.28 28.53
CA GLU A 238 32.71 27.10 28.81
C GLU A 238 32.94 26.32 27.51
N VAL A 239 34.20 26.27 27.07
CA VAL A 239 34.64 25.43 25.96
C VAL A 239 35.18 24.14 26.55
N TYR A 240 34.68 22.98 26.15
CA TYR A 240 35.16 21.69 26.65
C TYR A 240 36.15 21.08 25.66
N SER A 241 37.13 20.32 26.15
CA SER A 241 38.03 19.56 25.26
C SER A 241 37.22 18.58 24.39
N THR A 242 37.31 18.77 23.08
CA THR A 242 36.70 17.92 22.04
C THR A 242 37.80 17.31 21.19
N GLN A 243 37.50 16.20 20.52
CA GLN A 243 38.39 15.65 19.50
C GLN A 243 38.61 16.68 18.36
N PRO A 244 39.75 16.61 17.65
CA PRO A 244 39.92 17.32 16.40
C PRO A 244 38.79 16.95 15.44
N GLY A 245 38.35 17.91 14.63
CA GLY A 245 37.28 17.66 13.66
C GLY A 245 35.87 18.05 14.12
N VAL A 246 35.70 18.65 15.30
CA VAL A 246 34.37 18.80 15.92
C VAL A 246 33.84 20.23 15.83
N ILE A 247 32.52 20.35 15.60
CA ILE A 247 31.73 21.55 15.86
C ILE A 247 30.97 21.32 17.16
N ALA A 248 31.10 22.23 18.10
CA ALA A 248 30.47 22.12 19.39
C ALA A 248 29.79 23.44 19.78
N PHE A 249 28.80 23.30 20.65
CA PHE A 249 28.02 24.40 21.18
C PHE A 249 28.82 25.12 22.29
N ALA A 250 28.95 26.44 22.22
CA ALA A 250 29.60 27.27 23.25
C ALA A 250 28.58 27.86 24.23
N GLY A 251 27.46 28.34 23.73
CA GLY A 251 26.48 29.07 24.53
C GLY A 251 25.38 29.71 23.70
N ALA A 252 24.41 30.33 24.36
CA ALA A 252 23.33 31.04 23.70
C ALA A 252 23.05 32.36 24.41
N SER A 253 22.71 33.37 23.62
CA SER A 253 22.12 34.65 24.06
C SER A 253 20.64 34.68 23.66
N THR A 254 19.95 35.79 23.91
CA THR A 254 18.55 35.96 23.49
C THR A 254 18.36 35.80 21.98
N ASN A 255 19.36 36.19 21.18
CA ASN A 255 19.22 36.32 19.72
C ASN A 255 20.13 35.37 18.93
N TYR A 256 21.19 34.88 19.57
CA TYR A 256 22.26 34.14 18.90
C TYR A 256 22.65 32.90 19.64
N THR A 257 22.98 31.87 18.88
CA THR A 257 23.65 30.67 19.37
C THR A 257 25.12 30.70 18.97
N TYR A 258 25.99 30.53 19.95
CA TYR A 258 27.44 30.48 19.76
C TYR A 258 27.89 29.04 19.62
N PHE A 259 28.70 28.81 18.60
CA PHE A 259 29.37 27.56 18.32
C PHE A 259 30.88 27.80 18.21
N TYR A 260 31.64 26.75 18.46
CA TYR A 260 33.07 26.71 18.17
C TYR A 260 33.38 25.50 17.31
N THR A 261 34.46 25.61 16.53
CA THR A 261 34.95 24.52 15.71
C THR A 261 36.47 24.47 15.71
N THR A 262 37.02 23.26 15.59
CA THR A 262 38.45 23.02 15.34
C THR A 262 38.76 22.90 13.85
N VAL A 263 37.74 22.93 12.97
CA VAL A 263 37.87 22.70 11.52
C VAL A 263 37.65 24.01 10.78
N PRO A 264 38.44 24.33 9.74
CA PRO A 264 38.17 25.50 8.92
C PRO A 264 36.81 25.38 8.22
N ILE A 265 35.93 26.35 8.50
CA ILE A 265 34.69 26.56 7.75
C ILE A 265 34.97 27.58 6.66
N LEU A 266 34.76 27.19 5.40
CA LEU A 266 34.92 28.02 4.21
C LEU A 266 33.56 28.55 3.77
N ASP A 267 33.45 29.83 3.46
CA ASP A 267 32.25 30.34 2.78
C ASP A 267 32.23 29.97 1.28
N SER A 268 31.18 30.36 0.57
CA SER A 268 31.06 30.13 -0.89
C SER A 268 32.12 30.87 -1.74
N ARG A 269 32.92 31.76 -1.15
CA ARG A 269 34.08 32.41 -1.78
C ARG A 269 35.40 31.75 -1.37
N ASN A 270 35.36 30.59 -0.72
CA ASN A 270 36.49 29.92 -0.10
C ASN A 270 37.22 30.78 0.96
N SER A 271 36.55 31.77 1.52
CA SER A 271 37.10 32.56 2.63
C SER A 271 36.95 31.76 3.93
N PRO A 272 38.05 31.48 4.65
CA PRO A 272 37.96 30.84 5.95
C PRO A 272 37.25 31.75 6.95
N ILE A 273 36.71 31.14 8.00
CA ILE A 273 36.24 31.83 9.19
C ILE A 273 37.34 32.75 9.74
N GLY A 274 37.00 34.01 9.99
CA GLY A 274 37.98 35.11 10.10
C GLY A 274 38.86 35.10 11.36
N SER A 275 38.44 34.46 12.45
CA SER A 275 39.12 34.56 13.75
C SER A 275 39.33 33.19 14.40
N TRP A 276 40.59 32.87 14.65
CA TRP A 276 41.01 31.70 15.41
C TRP A 276 41.55 32.15 16.77
N VAL A 277 41.01 31.56 17.83
CA VAL A 277 41.44 31.79 19.21
C VAL A 277 42.41 30.68 19.60
N ASN A 278 43.63 31.06 19.93
CA ASN A 278 44.63 30.10 20.43
C ASN A 278 44.31 29.74 21.89
N LEU A 279 44.15 28.46 22.16
CA LEU A 279 43.93 27.89 23.48
C LEU A 279 45.27 27.58 24.15
N SER A 280 45.41 28.03 25.39
CA SER A 280 46.56 27.75 26.25
C SER A 280 46.06 27.25 27.60
N PRO A 281 46.33 25.99 28.00
CA PRO A 281 46.99 24.93 27.25
C PRO A 281 46.16 24.44 26.03
N PRO A 282 46.78 23.78 25.03
CA PRO A 282 46.06 23.24 23.87
C PRO A 282 45.08 22.12 24.29
N MET A 283 43.95 21.99 23.58
CA MET A 283 42.90 20.99 23.86
C MET A 283 43.39 19.55 23.76
N HIS A 284 44.29 19.32 22.81
CA HIS A 284 44.96 18.05 22.52
C HIS A 284 46.37 18.38 21.98
N SER A 285 47.28 17.40 21.95
CA SER A 285 48.66 17.57 21.47
C SER A 285 48.81 18.25 20.10
N SER A 286 47.76 18.24 19.26
CA SER A 286 47.75 18.78 17.90
C SER A 286 46.80 19.96 17.68
N THR A 287 45.91 20.29 18.62
CA THR A 287 44.86 21.31 18.42
C THR A 287 45.04 22.47 19.38
N SER A 288 45.67 23.53 18.90
CA SER A 288 45.95 24.75 19.66
C SER A 288 44.99 25.90 19.38
N SER A 289 44.09 25.77 18.40
CA SER A 289 43.19 26.87 18.03
C SER A 289 41.77 26.41 17.75
N VAL A 290 40.81 27.26 18.07
CA VAL A 290 39.38 27.09 17.77
C VAL A 290 38.83 28.35 17.15
N ALA A 291 37.92 28.21 16.19
CA ALA A 291 37.20 29.33 15.60
C ALA A 291 35.80 29.42 16.19
N PHE A 292 35.33 30.63 16.46
CA PHE A 292 33.99 30.89 16.98
C PHE A 292 33.09 31.51 15.93
N PHE A 293 31.86 31.04 15.88
CA PHE A 293 30.81 31.62 15.06
C PHE A 293 29.50 31.67 15.84
N ARG A 294 28.68 32.65 15.50
CA ARG A 294 27.33 32.79 16.03
C ARG A 294 26.34 32.50 14.92
N CYS A 295 25.25 31.79 15.21
CA CYS A 295 24.17 31.55 14.28
C CYS A 295 22.88 32.15 14.81
N PHE A 296 22.12 32.74 13.90
CA PHE A 296 20.76 33.16 14.13
C PHE A 296 19.79 32.16 13.51
N GLN A 297 18.60 32.07 14.08
CA GLN A 297 17.50 31.26 13.57
C GLN A 297 16.31 32.16 13.23
N SER A 298 15.80 32.01 12.01
CA SER A 298 14.49 32.56 11.59
C SER A 298 13.56 31.43 11.17
N LEU A 299 12.26 31.65 11.38
CA LEU A 299 11.24 30.80 10.81
C LEU A 299 10.81 31.36 9.46
N VAL A 300 10.71 30.49 8.47
CA VAL A 300 10.22 30.84 7.13
C VAL A 300 8.99 29.98 6.85
N PRO A 301 7.79 30.58 6.68
CA PRO A 301 6.64 29.81 6.23
C PRO A 301 6.91 29.28 4.83
N GLN A 302 6.63 28.00 4.60
CA GLN A 302 6.83 27.31 3.33
C GLN A 302 5.56 26.57 2.94
N THR A 303 5.35 26.43 1.64
CA THR A 303 4.33 25.53 1.07
C THR A 303 5.04 24.43 0.29
N ALA A 304 4.57 23.19 0.42
CA ALA A 304 5.11 22.06 -0.31
C ALA A 304 4.00 21.24 -0.95
N THR A 305 4.30 20.63 -2.10
CA THR A 305 3.46 19.56 -2.63
C THR A 305 3.99 18.22 -2.15
N SER A 306 3.17 17.51 -1.38
CA SER A 306 3.45 16.17 -0.87
C SER A 306 2.63 15.13 -1.62
N ASP A 307 3.26 14.03 -2.01
CA ASP A 307 2.57 12.84 -2.47
C ASP A 307 1.82 12.23 -1.28
N TYR A 308 0.50 12.29 -1.34
CA TYR A 308 -0.41 11.83 -0.29
C TYR A 308 -0.20 10.35 0.07
N GLN A 309 0.20 9.52 -0.89
CA GLN A 309 0.35 8.09 -0.69
C GLN A 309 1.64 7.77 0.05
N PHE A 310 2.74 8.44 -0.31
CA PHE A 310 4.06 8.15 0.26
C PHE A 310 4.47 9.11 1.37
N GLY A 311 3.73 10.22 1.55
CA GLY A 311 4.12 11.32 2.42
C GLY A 311 5.45 11.96 2.01
N ARG A 312 5.84 11.82 0.74
CA ARG A 312 7.10 12.36 0.22
C ARG A 312 6.84 13.70 -0.45
N ILE A 313 7.63 14.71 -0.08
CA ILE A 313 7.52 16.03 -0.69
C ILE A 313 8.35 16.08 -1.96
N SER A 314 7.81 16.74 -2.98
CA SER A 314 8.58 17.02 -4.19
C SER A 314 9.50 18.23 -4.01
N THR A 315 8.97 19.34 -3.51
CA THR A 315 9.68 20.62 -3.35
C THR A 315 8.98 21.54 -2.34
N PHE A 316 9.75 22.38 -1.63
CA PHE A 316 9.26 23.48 -0.80
C PHE A 316 9.49 24.83 -1.46
N GLU A 317 8.51 25.73 -1.36
CA GLU A 317 8.61 27.13 -1.78
C GLU A 317 8.24 28.08 -0.63
N PRO A 318 9.08 29.08 -0.30
CA PRO A 318 10.46 29.28 -0.80
C PRO A 318 11.40 28.18 -0.28
N THR A 319 12.51 27.89 -0.98
CA THR A 319 13.52 26.96 -0.47
C THR A 319 14.37 27.60 0.63
N ILE A 320 14.44 26.97 1.81
CA ILE A 320 15.38 27.34 2.89
C ILE A 320 16.75 26.68 2.75
N HIS A 321 16.87 25.67 1.89
CA HIS A 321 18.11 24.95 1.70
C HIS A 321 19.10 25.84 0.94
N LYS A 322 20.22 26.15 1.58
CA LYS A 322 21.23 27.05 1.03
C LYS A 322 22.22 26.28 0.18
N THR A 323 22.39 26.71 -1.06
CA THR A 323 23.46 26.22 -1.96
C THR A 323 24.72 27.09 -1.91
N SER A 324 24.60 28.27 -1.30
CA SER A 324 25.70 29.21 -1.11
C SER A 324 25.43 30.03 0.14
N ALA A 325 26.47 30.27 0.92
CA ALA A 325 26.45 31.17 2.07
C ALA A 325 27.75 31.97 2.07
N ILE A 326 27.66 33.24 2.46
CA ILE A 326 28.80 34.14 2.59
C ILE A 326 28.82 34.60 4.04
N TRP A 327 30.01 34.67 4.64
CA TRP A 327 30.13 35.25 5.99
C TRP A 327 29.60 36.68 5.96
N PRO A 328 28.54 36.99 6.71
CA PRO A 328 28.08 38.36 6.84
C PRO A 328 29.16 39.22 7.51
N SER A 329 29.19 40.52 7.21
CA SER A 329 30.10 41.45 7.88
C SER A 329 29.86 41.45 9.39
N SER A 330 30.89 41.79 10.18
CA SER A 330 30.81 41.94 11.64
C SER A 330 29.65 42.84 12.07
N ASP A 331 29.36 43.86 11.27
CA ASP A 331 28.33 44.89 11.51
C ASP A 331 26.91 44.44 11.11
N TRP A 332 26.68 43.14 10.92
CA TRP A 332 25.38 42.62 10.52
C TRP A 332 24.35 42.83 11.64
N GLU A 333 23.50 43.84 11.47
CA GLU A 333 22.38 44.15 12.35
C GLU A 333 21.15 43.33 11.92
N TYR A 334 20.58 42.57 12.85
CA TYR A 334 19.52 41.61 12.53
C TYR A 334 18.13 42.26 12.46
N PRO A 335 17.28 41.88 11.49
CA PRO A 335 15.86 42.23 11.51
C PRO A 335 15.21 41.66 12.78
N SER A 336 14.72 42.57 13.63
CA SER A 336 14.21 42.31 14.98
C SER A 336 12.86 41.58 15.05
N ARG A 337 12.38 40.99 13.95
CA ARG A 337 11.06 40.36 13.88
C ARG A 337 11.19 38.86 13.58
N HIS A 338 10.52 38.04 14.39
CA HIS A 338 10.37 36.58 14.25
C HIS A 338 11.54 35.70 14.74
N MET A 339 12.09 36.03 15.92
CA MET A 339 13.01 35.13 16.59
C MET A 339 12.29 34.05 17.39
N VAL A 340 12.74 32.81 17.23
CA VAL A 340 12.35 31.69 18.07
C VAL A 340 13.53 31.34 18.97
N ASN A 341 13.51 31.88 20.19
CA ASN A 341 14.52 31.62 21.23
C ASN A 341 14.32 30.24 21.93
N LEU A 342 13.40 29.43 21.43
CA LEU A 342 12.93 28.20 22.07
C LEU A 342 13.92 27.04 22.07
N ALA A 343 14.61 26.81 20.95
CA ALA A 343 15.50 25.65 20.82
C ALA A 343 16.74 25.76 21.74
N TRP A 344 17.08 26.98 22.15
CA TRP A 344 18.39 27.28 22.69
C TRP A 344 18.40 27.54 24.20
N HIS A 345 17.26 27.70 24.87
CA HIS A 345 17.23 27.66 26.34
C HIS A 345 17.43 26.24 26.91
N GLY A 346 17.27 25.19 26.09
CA GLY A 346 17.68 23.81 26.42
C GLY A 346 19.21 23.58 26.37
N THR A 347 20.02 24.60 26.13
CA THR A 347 21.44 24.44 25.77
C THR A 347 22.40 24.11 26.88
N ARG A 348 22.03 24.31 28.15
CA ARG A 348 22.78 23.70 29.27
C ARG A 348 22.89 22.17 29.15
N LEU A 349 22.13 21.55 28.25
CA LEU A 349 22.06 20.11 28.07
C LEU A 349 22.78 19.64 26.81
N TRP A 350 23.16 20.54 25.92
CA TRP A 350 24.08 20.25 24.81
C TRP A 350 25.51 20.03 25.33
N GLY A 351 25.88 20.73 26.42
CA GLY A 351 27.10 20.48 27.18
C GLY A 351 26.97 19.40 28.27
N GLY A 352 25.75 18.94 28.57
CA GLY A 352 25.49 17.89 29.57
C GLY A 352 25.83 16.48 29.06
N PRO A 353 26.48 15.62 29.86
CA PRO A 353 27.04 14.34 29.43
C PRO A 353 25.95 13.26 29.32
N SER A 354 25.06 13.38 28.35
CA SER A 354 24.22 12.26 27.89
C SER A 354 24.97 11.56 26.77
N LEU A 355 26.06 10.91 27.17
CA LEU A 355 26.95 10.17 26.29
C LEU A 355 26.31 8.83 25.92
N VAL A 356 25.72 8.75 24.73
CA VAL A 356 25.40 7.45 24.14
C VAL A 356 26.72 6.84 23.70
N ARG A 357 27.09 5.68 24.25
CA ARG A 357 28.32 4.96 23.90
C ARG A 357 28.15 4.31 22.53
N SER A 358 28.98 4.66 21.54
CA SER A 358 29.14 3.90 20.30
C SER A 358 30.62 3.51 20.19
N GLY A 359 30.96 2.27 20.59
CA GLY A 359 32.35 1.83 20.66
C GLY A 359 33.17 2.50 21.79
N SER A 360 34.45 2.80 21.51
CA SER A 360 35.36 3.56 22.39
C SER A 360 35.11 5.06 22.38
N GLU A 361 34.28 5.56 21.46
CA GLU A 361 34.07 6.98 21.22
C GLU A 361 32.72 7.48 21.77
N ARG A 362 32.75 8.71 22.25
CA ARG A 362 31.70 9.33 23.06
C ARG A 362 31.19 10.59 22.35
N LEU A 363 30.50 10.40 21.24
CA LEU A 363 29.82 11.48 20.52
C LEU A 363 28.50 11.82 21.20
N THR A 364 28.21 13.12 21.33
CA THR A 364 26.88 13.58 21.71
C THR A 364 25.88 13.17 20.63
N ALA A 365 24.64 12.94 21.04
CA ALA A 365 23.44 12.91 20.20
C ALA A 365 23.48 13.84 18.97
N VAL A 366 23.74 15.12 19.26
CA VAL A 366 23.93 16.20 18.31
C VAL A 366 25.12 15.93 17.41
N GLY A 367 26.27 15.59 18.00
CA GLY A 367 27.49 15.25 17.26
C GLY A 367 27.27 14.10 16.27
N ARG A 368 26.51 13.06 16.64
CA ARG A 368 26.13 11.96 15.73
C ARG A 368 25.18 12.40 14.63
N LYS A 369 24.22 13.27 14.92
CA LYS A 369 23.31 13.78 13.89
C LYS A 369 24.07 14.65 12.89
N LEU A 370 24.91 15.56 13.38
CA LEU A 370 25.83 16.34 12.54
C LEU A 370 26.79 15.43 11.75
N LEU A 371 27.26 14.32 12.33
CA LEU A 371 28.04 13.28 11.65
C LEU A 371 27.25 12.62 10.53
N SER A 372 25.99 12.23 10.79
CA SER A 372 25.11 11.61 9.79
C SER A 372 24.73 12.57 8.66
N LEU A 373 24.80 13.88 8.90
CA LEU A 373 24.60 14.92 7.91
C LEU A 373 25.85 15.16 7.06
N GLY A 374 26.90 14.36 7.24
CA GLY A 374 28.16 14.46 6.49
C GLY A 374 29.07 15.61 6.96
N LEU A 375 28.73 16.29 8.06
CA LEU A 375 29.56 17.37 8.61
C LEU A 375 30.80 16.85 9.34
N PHE A 376 30.83 15.55 9.62
CA PHE A 376 31.99 14.87 10.19
C PHE A 376 32.34 13.64 9.34
N SER A 377 33.63 13.39 9.16
CA SER A 377 34.12 12.15 8.57
C SER A 377 34.54 11.22 9.71
N GLY A 378 33.65 10.32 10.13
CA GLY A 378 33.88 9.43 11.28
C GLY A 378 35.05 8.44 11.13
N ASN A 379 35.67 8.37 9.95
CA ASN A 379 36.85 7.56 9.66
C ASN A 379 37.91 8.37 8.91
N ALA A 380 37.91 9.71 9.03
CA ALA A 380 38.98 10.51 8.46
C ALA A 380 40.31 10.01 9.05
N PRO A 381 41.24 9.43 8.25
CA PRO A 381 42.60 9.20 8.73
C PRO A 381 43.16 10.53 9.22
N ASP A 382 44.12 10.51 10.15
CA ASP A 382 44.74 11.66 10.84
C ASP A 382 45.19 12.84 9.93
N ASN A 383 45.10 12.69 8.61
CA ASN A 383 45.49 13.65 7.58
C ASN A 383 44.33 14.25 6.75
N ALA A 384 43.05 13.92 6.99
CA ALA A 384 41.97 14.51 6.22
C ALA A 384 41.60 15.91 6.77
N THR A 385 42.25 16.93 6.23
CA THR A 385 41.89 18.36 6.33
C THR A 385 40.60 18.65 5.56
N ALA A 386 39.54 17.90 5.83
CA ALA A 386 38.24 18.16 5.22
C ALA A 386 37.72 19.51 5.73
N SER A 387 37.87 20.56 4.91
CA SER A 387 37.24 21.85 5.15
C SER A 387 35.74 21.71 4.99
N LEU A 388 34.97 22.31 5.89
CA LEU A 388 33.52 22.30 5.82
C LEU A 388 33.02 23.59 5.16
N THR A 389 31.95 23.55 4.38
CA THR A 389 31.39 24.78 3.82
C THR A 389 30.38 25.43 4.77
N LEU A 390 30.26 26.75 4.73
CA LEU A 390 29.33 27.51 5.58
C LEU A 390 27.87 27.10 5.35
N HIS A 391 27.48 26.85 4.11
CA HIS A 391 26.11 26.45 3.81
C HIS A 391 25.80 25.03 4.31
N ASP A 392 26.78 24.11 4.31
CA ASP A 392 26.62 22.79 4.94
C ASP A 392 26.37 22.91 6.44
N VAL A 393 27.12 23.79 7.13
CA VAL A 393 26.92 24.09 8.55
C VAL A 393 25.51 24.63 8.80
N GLU A 394 25.10 25.66 8.04
CA GLU A 394 23.80 26.29 8.19
C GLU A 394 22.64 25.32 7.92
N ASN A 395 22.73 24.55 6.83
CA ASN A 395 21.76 23.51 6.49
C ASN A 395 21.72 22.39 7.53
N GLY A 396 22.87 22.01 8.08
CA GLY A 396 22.96 20.95 9.08
C GLY A 396 22.37 21.36 10.42
N ILE A 397 22.63 22.60 10.87
CA ILE A 397 22.00 23.16 12.07
C ILE A 397 20.49 23.32 11.84
N SER A 398 20.07 23.77 10.67
CA SER A 398 18.65 23.86 10.28
C SER A 398 17.95 22.49 10.40
N GLY A 399 18.54 21.46 9.79
CA GLY A 399 18.06 20.08 9.86
C GLY A 399 17.98 19.56 11.30
N LEU A 400 18.98 19.87 12.12
CA LEU A 400 19.01 19.48 13.53
C LEU A 400 17.89 20.13 14.34
N VAL A 401 17.71 21.45 14.20
CA VAL A 401 16.63 22.19 14.89
C VAL A 401 15.27 21.64 14.50
N ALA A 402 15.02 21.46 13.20
CA ALA A 402 13.76 20.89 12.71
C ALA A 402 13.53 19.48 13.27
N THR A 403 14.57 18.65 13.31
CA THR A 403 14.50 17.29 13.90
C THR A 403 14.12 17.34 15.38
N MET A 404 14.67 18.27 16.15
CA MET A 404 14.34 18.42 17.57
C MET A 404 12.88 18.83 17.78
N PHE A 405 12.39 19.79 17.01
CA PHE A 405 10.98 20.18 17.08
C PHE A 405 10.03 19.07 16.62
N TRP A 406 10.39 18.33 15.57
CA TRP A 406 9.66 17.14 15.13
C TRP A 406 9.53 16.12 16.26
N ALA A 407 10.66 15.80 16.89
CA ALA A 407 10.74 14.88 18.01
C ALA A 407 9.85 15.32 19.20
N MET A 408 9.89 16.60 19.56
CA MET A 408 9.07 17.15 20.64
C MET A 408 7.56 17.03 20.35
N GLY A 409 7.14 17.25 19.10
CA GLY A 409 5.76 17.08 18.66
C GLY A 409 5.26 15.63 18.81
N HIS A 410 6.13 14.66 18.55
CA HIS A 410 5.78 13.23 18.64
C HIS A 410 5.74 12.71 20.08
N ILE A 411 6.58 13.24 20.98
CA ILE A 411 6.58 12.86 22.41
C ILE A 411 5.34 13.37 23.14
N SER A 412 4.74 14.47 22.66
CA SER A 412 3.59 15.12 23.30
C SER A 412 2.28 14.32 23.19
N ARG A 413 2.27 13.20 22.46
CA ARG A 413 1.12 12.29 22.48
C ARG A 413 1.06 11.61 23.85
N PRO A 414 -0.05 11.70 24.59
CA PRO A 414 -0.13 11.19 25.95
C PRO A 414 0.11 9.68 25.92
N VAL A 415 1.31 9.26 26.31
CA VAL A 415 1.58 7.86 26.61
C VAL A 415 0.82 7.58 27.89
N PRO A 416 -0.21 6.71 27.88
CA PRO A 416 -0.90 6.35 29.10
C PRO A 416 0.15 5.82 30.08
N ASN A 417 0.25 6.44 31.26
CA ASN A 417 1.10 6.05 32.40
C ASN A 417 2.54 6.61 32.47
N VAL A 418 2.99 7.49 31.57
CA VAL A 418 4.22 8.28 31.81
C VAL A 418 3.81 9.60 32.44
N ILE A 419 4.43 9.99 33.55
CA ILE A 419 4.12 11.16 34.37
C ILE A 419 4.15 12.45 33.51
N THR A 420 3.01 12.82 32.93
CA THR A 420 2.81 14.03 32.12
C THR A 420 2.65 15.29 32.97
N SER A 421 2.72 15.19 34.30
CA SER A 421 2.46 16.29 35.23
C SER A 421 3.47 17.45 35.16
N TYR A 422 4.54 17.36 34.35
CA TYR A 422 5.57 18.39 34.25
C TYR A 422 5.65 19.10 32.88
N MET A 423 4.85 18.68 31.90
CA MET A 423 4.81 19.34 30.59
C MET A 423 3.34 19.56 30.18
N ASP A 424 2.70 20.57 30.78
CA ASP A 424 1.45 21.13 30.24
C ASP A 424 1.82 21.94 28.99
N VAL A 425 2.15 21.24 27.89
CA VAL A 425 2.36 21.85 26.58
C VAL A 425 0.99 22.25 26.07
N LYS A 426 0.51 23.41 26.49
CA LYS A 426 -0.62 24.04 25.83
C LYS A 426 -0.20 24.35 24.40
N LEU A 427 -0.76 23.63 23.43
CA LEU A 427 -0.71 24.05 22.04
C LEU A 427 -1.20 25.50 21.99
N VAL A 428 -0.38 26.41 21.46
CA VAL A 428 -0.83 27.78 21.29
C VAL A 428 -1.97 27.83 20.31
N THR A 429 -3.06 28.36 20.80
CA THR A 429 -4.19 28.78 19.98
C THR A 429 -3.83 30.16 19.42
N THR A 430 -3.31 30.18 18.19
CA THR A 430 -3.27 31.22 17.11
C THR A 430 -3.20 32.73 17.42
N THR A 431 -3.22 33.19 18.66
CA THR A 431 -3.40 34.62 19.01
C THR A 431 -2.09 35.36 19.25
N GLU A 432 -0.99 34.67 19.58
CA GLU A 432 0.30 35.31 19.89
C GLU A 432 1.26 35.41 18.70
N PHE A 433 1.02 34.65 17.62
CA PHE A 433 1.78 34.73 16.37
C PHE A 433 0.80 34.87 15.19
N PRO A 434 0.21 36.07 14.97
CA PRO A 434 -0.78 36.27 13.92
C PRO A 434 -0.26 35.99 12.49
N ASP A 435 1.07 36.00 12.31
CA ASP A 435 1.72 35.79 11.02
C ASP A 435 2.20 34.34 10.78
N ALA A 436 2.05 33.44 11.76
CA ALA A 436 2.44 32.04 11.60
C ALA A 436 1.19 31.22 11.24
N PRO A 437 1.02 30.81 9.96
CA PRO A 437 -0.15 30.07 9.52
C PRO A 437 -0.09 28.64 10.09
N PHE A 438 -0.61 28.45 11.31
CA PHE A 438 -0.44 27.19 12.04
C PHE A 438 -1.67 26.28 12.03
N LEU A 439 -2.77 26.65 11.38
CA LEU A 439 -3.94 25.81 11.17
C LEU A 439 -4.59 26.18 9.85
N VAL A 440 -4.20 25.51 8.76
CA VAL A 440 -4.89 25.67 7.47
C VAL A 440 -5.57 24.35 7.12
N GLN A 441 -6.88 24.44 6.97
CA GLN A 441 -7.68 23.37 6.43
C GLN A 441 -7.43 23.31 4.92
N ASP A 442 -6.48 22.46 4.51
CA ASP A 442 -6.13 22.31 3.10
C ASP A 442 -7.06 21.34 2.36
N THR A 443 -7.26 21.61 1.07
CA THR A 443 -8.07 20.76 0.19
C THR A 443 -7.19 19.75 -0.51
N ALA A 444 -7.45 18.46 -0.32
CA ALA A 444 -6.69 17.39 -0.95
C ALA A 444 -7.47 16.80 -2.13
N THR A 445 -6.81 16.63 -3.27
CA THR A 445 -7.37 15.81 -4.35
C THR A 445 -6.87 14.38 -4.18
N ALA A 446 -7.76 13.46 -3.87
CA ALA A 446 -7.41 12.07 -3.60
C ALA A 446 -8.20 11.14 -4.54
N THR A 447 -7.49 10.38 -5.35
CA THR A 447 -8.09 9.39 -6.23
C THR A 447 -8.53 8.18 -5.40
N GLN A 448 -9.82 7.84 -5.50
CA GLN A 448 -10.40 6.67 -4.84
C GLN A 448 -10.89 5.66 -5.90
N MET A 449 -11.17 4.44 -5.46
CA MET A 449 -11.74 3.38 -6.31
C MET A 449 -13.11 3.00 -5.82
N TYR A 450 -14.07 2.96 -6.74
CA TYR A 450 -15.43 2.52 -6.44
C TYR A 450 -15.71 1.31 -7.33
N PRO A 451 -16.34 0.25 -6.79
CA PRO A 451 -16.79 -0.87 -7.60
C PRO A 451 -17.87 -0.36 -8.56
N GLN A 452 -17.53 -0.28 -9.84
CA GLN A 452 -18.51 0.07 -10.86
C GLN A 452 -19.15 -1.21 -11.37
N THR A 453 -20.38 -1.46 -10.92
CA THR A 453 -21.19 -2.54 -11.50
C THR A 453 -21.73 -2.06 -12.84
N ARG A 454 -21.03 -2.36 -13.93
CA ARG A 454 -21.58 -2.12 -15.27
C ARG A 454 -22.58 -3.22 -15.58
N LEU A 455 -23.84 -2.83 -15.79
CA LEU A 455 -24.84 -3.76 -16.30
C LEU A 455 -24.43 -4.18 -17.70
N ASN A 456 -23.80 -5.35 -17.83
CA ASN A 456 -23.39 -5.83 -19.14
C ASN A 456 -24.64 -6.33 -19.88
N ALA A 457 -25.14 -5.50 -20.80
CA ALA A 457 -26.33 -5.79 -21.62
C ALA A 457 -26.20 -7.14 -22.34
N SER A 458 -24.99 -7.53 -22.74
CA SER A 458 -24.73 -8.82 -23.38
C SER A 458 -25.02 -10.00 -22.43
N GLY A 459 -24.54 -9.96 -21.19
CA GLY A 459 -24.81 -10.99 -20.18
C GLY A 459 -26.30 -11.07 -19.80
N LEU A 460 -26.99 -9.94 -19.71
CA LEU A 460 -28.44 -9.91 -19.47
C LEU A 460 -29.20 -10.52 -20.65
N SER A 461 -28.86 -10.14 -21.88
CA SER A 461 -29.48 -10.68 -23.09
C SER A 461 -29.28 -12.19 -23.21
N ALA A 462 -28.07 -12.69 -22.92
CA ALA A 462 -27.77 -14.12 -22.91
C ALA A 462 -28.58 -14.87 -21.84
N SER A 463 -28.75 -14.28 -20.65
CA SER A 463 -29.55 -14.87 -19.57
C SER A 463 -31.04 -14.98 -19.93
N ILE A 464 -31.60 -13.95 -20.56
CA ILE A 464 -32.99 -13.97 -21.07
C ILE A 464 -33.12 -15.02 -22.16
N ALA A 465 -32.19 -15.06 -23.12
CA ALA A 465 -32.16 -16.07 -24.18
C ALA A 465 -32.07 -17.50 -23.62
N LEU A 466 -31.22 -17.75 -22.62
CA LEU A 466 -31.13 -19.05 -21.93
C LEU A 466 -32.46 -19.44 -21.29
N THR A 467 -33.13 -18.50 -20.63
CA THR A 467 -34.43 -18.75 -19.99
C THR A 467 -35.48 -19.13 -21.04
N VAL A 468 -35.56 -18.38 -22.14
CA VAL A 468 -36.49 -18.66 -23.24
C VAL A 468 -36.18 -20.01 -23.90
N LEU A 469 -34.89 -20.34 -24.09
CA LEU A 469 -34.47 -21.63 -24.67
C LEU A 469 -34.68 -22.81 -23.70
N ALA A 470 -34.67 -22.57 -22.38
CA ALA A 470 -34.94 -23.57 -21.36
C ALA A 470 -36.43 -23.93 -21.24
N LEU A 471 -37.34 -22.96 -21.47
CA LEU A 471 -38.79 -23.15 -21.33
C LEU A 471 -39.34 -24.36 -22.13
N PRO A 472 -38.99 -24.58 -23.41
CA PRO A 472 -39.43 -25.76 -24.16
C PRO A 472 -39.04 -27.08 -23.50
N PHE A 473 -37.87 -27.15 -22.84
CA PHE A 473 -37.43 -28.35 -22.15
C PHE A 473 -38.25 -28.62 -20.88
N MET A 474 -38.76 -27.57 -20.21
CA MET A 474 -39.57 -27.69 -19.00
C MET A 474 -41.06 -27.88 -19.25
N THR A 475 -41.66 -27.18 -20.23
CA THR A 475 -43.13 -27.12 -20.40
C THR A 475 -43.73 -28.36 -21.06
N SER A 476 -42.91 -29.24 -21.65
CA SER A 476 -43.37 -30.32 -22.52
C SER A 476 -44.01 -31.52 -21.80
N THR A 477 -43.95 -31.60 -20.47
CA THR A 477 -44.44 -32.75 -19.70
C THR A 477 -45.93 -32.66 -19.35
N ARG A 478 -46.59 -31.51 -19.57
CA ARG A 478 -47.93 -31.26 -19.02
C ARG A 478 -49.08 -32.01 -19.71
N ASN A 479 -48.88 -32.57 -20.91
CA ASN A 479 -49.96 -33.17 -21.71
C ASN A 479 -50.00 -34.71 -21.77
N ARG A 480 -49.27 -35.43 -20.89
CA ARG A 480 -49.44 -36.88 -20.75
C ARG A 480 -49.75 -37.27 -19.31
N ARG A 481 -51.02 -37.17 -18.95
CA ARG A 481 -51.59 -38.03 -17.89
C ARG A 481 -51.60 -39.47 -18.42
N LEU A 482 -51.30 -40.46 -17.59
CA LEU A 482 -51.49 -41.92 -17.79
C LEU A 482 -50.30 -42.80 -18.24
N ALA A 483 -49.07 -42.59 -17.76
CA ALA A 483 -48.14 -43.73 -17.63
C ALA A 483 -47.39 -43.68 -16.30
N PRO A 484 -47.37 -44.77 -15.51
CA PRO A 484 -46.69 -44.82 -14.22
C PRO A 484 -45.19 -44.55 -14.41
N ASN A 485 -44.68 -43.69 -13.53
CA ASN A 485 -43.32 -43.17 -13.52
C ASN A 485 -42.26 -44.28 -13.52
N ILE A 486 -41.55 -44.44 -14.63
CA ILE A 486 -40.28 -45.18 -14.68
C ILE A 486 -39.17 -44.13 -14.77
N PRO A 487 -38.39 -43.89 -13.70
CA PRO A 487 -37.24 -42.99 -13.77
C PRO A 487 -36.14 -43.66 -14.60
N ILE A 488 -35.93 -43.17 -15.82
CA ILE A 488 -34.78 -43.55 -16.65
C ILE A 488 -33.72 -42.47 -16.43
N ASP A 489 -32.87 -42.68 -15.42
CA ASP A 489 -31.73 -41.80 -15.16
C ASP A 489 -30.60 -42.11 -16.14
N GLY A 490 -30.38 -41.20 -17.10
CA GLY A 490 -29.13 -41.04 -17.85
C GLY A 490 -28.65 -42.26 -18.64
N THR A 491 -29.38 -42.66 -19.69
CA THR A 491 -28.90 -43.67 -20.62
C THR A 491 -27.89 -43.09 -21.61
N GLY A 492 -26.59 -43.30 -21.34
CA GLY A 492 -25.52 -43.05 -22.31
C GLY A 492 -25.53 -44.05 -23.47
N LEU A 493 -24.73 -43.80 -24.51
CA LEU A 493 -24.51 -44.63 -25.71
C LEU A 493 -24.41 -46.14 -25.41
N LEU A 494 -23.86 -46.51 -24.26
CA LEU A 494 -23.75 -47.89 -23.77
C LEU A 494 -25.10 -48.59 -23.60
N HIS A 495 -26.16 -47.85 -23.27
CA HIS A 495 -27.51 -48.40 -23.20
C HIS A 495 -28.15 -48.55 -24.59
N ALA A 496 -27.79 -47.70 -25.56
CA ALA A 496 -28.19 -47.88 -26.95
C ALA A 496 -27.48 -49.10 -27.57
N ILE A 497 -26.21 -49.32 -27.24
CA ILE A 497 -25.44 -50.53 -27.59
C ILE A 497 -26.02 -51.77 -26.88
N TRP A 498 -26.44 -51.64 -25.63
CA TRP A 498 -27.08 -52.73 -24.88
C TRP A 498 -28.46 -53.08 -25.43
N LEU A 499 -29.26 -52.07 -25.84
CA LEU A 499 -30.50 -52.27 -26.58
C LEU A 499 -30.24 -52.95 -27.94
N TYR A 500 -29.21 -52.52 -28.68
CA TYR A 500 -28.82 -53.17 -29.92
C TYR A 500 -28.51 -54.66 -29.73
N ARG A 501 -27.79 -55.01 -28.65
CA ARG A 501 -27.43 -56.40 -28.34
C ARG A 501 -28.61 -57.31 -27.99
N ASN A 502 -29.69 -56.75 -27.46
CA ASN A 502 -30.83 -57.54 -26.95
C ASN A 502 -32.06 -57.53 -27.88
N HIS A 503 -31.97 -56.90 -29.06
CA HIS A 503 -33.07 -56.84 -30.03
C HIS A 503 -32.57 -57.30 -31.42
N PRO A 504 -32.64 -58.62 -31.74
CA PRO A 504 -32.14 -59.17 -33.00
C PRO A 504 -32.85 -58.61 -34.25
N GLU A 505 -34.05 -58.04 -34.07
CA GLU A 505 -34.79 -57.33 -35.13
C GLU A 505 -34.09 -56.03 -35.57
N LEU A 506 -33.46 -55.32 -34.63
CA LEU A 506 -32.64 -54.14 -34.94
C LEU A 506 -31.34 -54.54 -35.63
N GLU A 507 -30.73 -55.65 -35.21
CA GLU A 507 -29.53 -56.20 -35.84
C GLU A 507 -29.80 -56.66 -37.27
N THR A 508 -30.93 -57.33 -37.52
CA THR A 508 -31.34 -57.73 -38.89
C THR A 508 -31.66 -56.53 -39.77
N HIS A 509 -32.25 -55.46 -39.24
CA HIS A 509 -32.52 -54.26 -40.02
C HIS A 509 -31.26 -53.44 -40.32
N LEU A 510 -30.30 -53.39 -39.39
CA LEU A 510 -29.04 -52.68 -39.58
C LEU A 510 -28.03 -53.49 -40.41
N SER A 511 -28.09 -54.82 -40.41
CA SER A 511 -27.25 -55.67 -41.25
C SER A 511 -27.65 -55.67 -42.73
N GLN A 512 -28.88 -55.23 -43.05
CA GLN A 512 -29.36 -55.02 -44.43
C GLN A 512 -28.77 -53.77 -45.10
N VAL A 513 -27.96 -52.97 -44.40
CA VAL A 513 -27.31 -51.80 -44.98
C VAL A 513 -26.01 -52.22 -45.68
N ASP A 514 -26.07 -52.41 -46.99
CA ASP A 514 -24.95 -52.92 -47.83
C ASP A 514 -23.62 -52.15 -47.65
N TYR A 515 -23.69 -50.87 -47.27
CA TYR A 515 -22.52 -50.02 -47.00
C TYR A 515 -22.73 -49.22 -45.70
N PRO A 516 -22.13 -49.63 -44.57
CA PRO A 516 -22.36 -49.03 -43.26
C PRO A 516 -21.60 -47.69 -43.09
N THR A 517 -21.81 -46.75 -44.02
CA THR A 517 -21.36 -45.37 -43.86
C THR A 517 -22.22 -44.66 -42.80
N GLU A 518 -21.69 -43.64 -42.10
CA GLU A 518 -22.46 -42.87 -41.10
C GLU A 518 -23.78 -42.34 -41.69
N GLU A 519 -23.76 -41.92 -42.96
CA GLU A 519 -24.92 -41.48 -43.73
C GLU A 519 -25.99 -42.58 -43.87
N ASN A 520 -25.58 -43.77 -44.30
CA ASN A 520 -26.50 -44.90 -44.54
C ASN A 520 -27.04 -45.48 -43.24
N LEU A 521 -26.20 -45.59 -42.20
CA LEU A 521 -26.63 -46.00 -40.85
C LEU A 521 -27.60 -44.98 -40.24
N ARG A 522 -27.41 -43.68 -40.47
CA ARG A 522 -28.36 -42.64 -40.03
C ARG A 522 -29.70 -42.71 -40.77
N LYS A 523 -29.70 -43.03 -42.06
CA LYS A 523 -30.92 -43.27 -42.85
C LYS A 523 -31.68 -44.50 -42.32
N ALA A 524 -30.97 -45.60 -42.06
CA ALA A 524 -31.56 -46.80 -41.45
C ALA A 524 -32.09 -46.56 -40.02
N GLY A 525 -31.42 -45.71 -39.24
CA GLY A 525 -31.82 -45.32 -37.88
C GLY A 525 -33.03 -44.38 -37.77
N MET A 526 -33.70 -44.05 -38.88
CA MET A 526 -34.92 -43.20 -38.89
C MET A 526 -36.20 -43.92 -38.42
N LEU A 527 -36.10 -45.13 -37.86
CA LEU A 527 -37.22 -45.89 -37.30
C LEU A 527 -37.94 -45.14 -36.15
N ARG A 528 -39.27 -45.29 -36.09
CA ARG A 528 -40.12 -44.63 -35.08
C ARG A 528 -40.16 -45.44 -33.79
N TRP A 529 -39.91 -44.79 -32.66
CA TRP A 529 -39.84 -45.43 -31.34
C TRP A 529 -41.15 -46.09 -30.83
N LYS A 530 -42.26 -45.96 -31.56
CA LYS A 530 -43.52 -46.66 -31.23
C LYS A 530 -43.46 -48.16 -31.56
N GLU A 531 -42.72 -48.55 -32.60
CA GLU A 531 -42.65 -49.95 -33.06
C GLU A 531 -41.84 -50.83 -32.08
N LEU A 532 -40.89 -50.25 -31.35
CA LEU A 532 -40.06 -50.95 -30.37
C LEU A 532 -40.68 -51.08 -28.96
N ARG A 533 -41.83 -50.45 -28.71
CA ARG A 533 -42.45 -50.39 -27.38
C ARG A 533 -43.26 -51.64 -27.02
N GLU A 534 -43.62 -52.49 -27.98
CA GLU A 534 -44.44 -53.68 -27.73
C GLU A 534 -43.69 -54.86 -27.07
N VAL A 535 -42.37 -54.75 -26.85
CA VAL A 535 -41.51 -55.87 -26.41
C VAL A 535 -41.14 -55.81 -24.90
N HIS A 536 -41.83 -55.02 -24.07
CA HIS A 536 -41.22 -54.45 -22.86
C HIS A 536 -41.75 -54.97 -21.50
N ASP A 537 -41.34 -56.18 -21.07
CA ASP A 537 -41.47 -56.66 -19.67
C ASP A 537 -40.13 -56.67 -18.87
N VAL A 538 -39.01 -56.35 -19.53
CA VAL A 538 -37.66 -56.46 -18.95
C VAL A 538 -37.22 -55.20 -18.16
N ALA A 539 -37.91 -54.06 -18.32
CA ALA A 539 -37.58 -52.79 -17.65
C ALA A 539 -37.61 -52.85 -16.11
N LYS A 540 -38.39 -53.77 -15.52
CA LYS A 540 -38.51 -53.93 -14.07
C LYS A 540 -37.22 -54.43 -13.40
N ILE A 541 -36.36 -55.17 -14.11
CA ILE A 541 -35.14 -55.76 -13.54
C ILE A 541 -33.96 -54.76 -13.57
N LEU A 542 -33.91 -53.90 -14.59
CA LEU A 542 -32.87 -52.89 -14.77
C LEU A 542 -32.92 -51.74 -13.75
N HIS A 543 -34.10 -51.43 -13.23
CA HIS A 543 -34.31 -50.40 -12.22
C HIS A 543 -33.50 -50.64 -10.93
N LYS A 544 -33.16 -51.90 -10.61
CA LYS A 544 -32.44 -52.26 -9.37
C LYS A 544 -30.92 -52.11 -9.47
N LEU A 545 -30.34 -52.04 -10.68
CA LEU A 545 -28.89 -52.02 -10.89
C LEU A 545 -28.33 -50.61 -11.19
N ALA A 546 -29.12 -49.73 -11.80
CA ALA A 546 -28.68 -48.37 -12.16
C ALA A 546 -28.46 -47.45 -10.95
N HIS A 547 -29.20 -47.66 -9.84
CA HIS A 547 -29.16 -46.83 -8.64
C HIS A 547 -27.80 -46.86 -7.89
N ASN A 548 -27.00 -47.93 -8.04
CA ASN A 548 -25.72 -48.08 -7.33
C ASN A 548 -24.50 -47.55 -8.10
N ALA A 549 -24.60 -47.40 -9.43
CA ALA A 549 -23.46 -46.97 -10.26
C ALA A 549 -23.32 -45.43 -10.32
N VAL A 550 -24.44 -44.71 -10.24
CA VAL A 550 -24.47 -43.24 -10.35
C VAL A 550 -23.94 -42.57 -9.08
N THR A 551 -24.20 -43.15 -7.91
CA THR A 551 -23.71 -42.66 -6.60
C THR A 551 -22.18 -42.76 -6.45
N GLN A 552 -21.54 -43.74 -7.10
CA GLN A 552 -20.07 -43.90 -7.10
C GLN A 552 -19.38 -42.88 -8.01
N LYS A 553 -19.95 -42.60 -9.19
CA LYS A 553 -19.36 -41.67 -10.16
C LYS A 553 -19.43 -40.20 -9.69
N LEU A 554 -20.53 -39.83 -9.04
CA LEU A 554 -20.70 -38.50 -8.42
C LEU A 554 -19.74 -38.28 -7.24
N LYS A 555 -19.44 -39.31 -6.44
CA LYS A 555 -18.43 -39.23 -5.37
C LYS A 555 -17.01 -38.97 -5.89
N LEU A 556 -16.63 -39.63 -6.99
CA LEU A 556 -15.29 -39.49 -7.57
C LEU A 556 -15.08 -38.11 -8.23
N GLN A 557 -16.12 -37.59 -8.89
CA GLN A 557 -16.06 -36.29 -9.56
C GLN A 557 -16.03 -35.13 -8.54
N TRP A 558 -16.73 -35.29 -7.41
CA TRP A 558 -16.67 -34.34 -6.29
C TRP A 558 -15.31 -34.36 -5.57
N LEU A 559 -14.68 -35.53 -5.39
CA LEU A 559 -13.33 -35.65 -4.82
C LEU A 559 -12.26 -35.01 -5.69
N LEU A 560 -12.36 -35.12 -7.02
CA LEU A 560 -11.43 -34.48 -7.96
C LEU A 560 -11.55 -32.95 -7.96
N GLN A 561 -12.75 -32.40 -7.77
CA GLN A 561 -12.95 -30.96 -7.60
C GLN A 561 -12.40 -30.44 -6.26
N GLN A 562 -12.51 -31.20 -5.18
CA GLN A 562 -11.92 -30.85 -3.88
C GLN A 562 -10.38 -30.87 -3.91
N LEU A 563 -9.77 -31.86 -4.59
CA LEU A 563 -8.32 -31.94 -4.74
C LEU A 563 -7.73 -30.80 -5.59
N ALA A 564 -8.44 -30.37 -6.64
CA ALA A 564 -8.06 -29.18 -7.41
C ALA A 564 -8.16 -27.89 -6.58
N PHE A 565 -9.08 -27.82 -5.61
CA PHE A 565 -9.27 -26.67 -4.74
C PHE A 565 -8.15 -26.54 -3.68
N LEU A 566 -7.69 -27.68 -3.14
CA LEU A 566 -6.59 -27.72 -2.16
C LEU A 566 -5.23 -27.36 -2.77
N ALA A 567 -5.01 -27.63 -4.06
CA ALA A 567 -3.78 -27.27 -4.76
C ALA A 567 -3.61 -25.76 -5.03
N VAL A 568 -4.68 -24.96 -4.89
CA VAL A 568 -4.68 -23.50 -5.16
C VAL A 568 -4.48 -22.67 -3.89
N PHE A 569 -4.63 -23.27 -2.70
CA PHE A 569 -4.53 -22.58 -1.41
C PHE A 569 -3.38 -23.16 -0.57
N ASP A 570 -2.12 -22.95 -1.01
CA ASP A 570 -0.98 -22.98 -0.10
C ASP A 570 -0.63 -21.53 0.31
N PRO A 571 -0.87 -21.12 1.57
CA PRO A 571 -0.57 -19.77 2.04
C PRO A 571 0.92 -19.55 2.34
N ARG A 572 1.80 -20.52 2.09
CA ARG A 572 3.25 -20.38 2.26
C ARG A 572 3.99 -20.71 0.96
N GLU A 573 4.49 -19.65 0.34
CA GLU A 573 5.48 -19.61 -0.75
C GLU A 573 4.96 -19.62 -2.19
N ARG A 574 5.40 -18.57 -2.91
CA ARG A 574 5.51 -18.36 -4.37
C ARG A 574 4.55 -19.13 -5.28
N ILE A 575 3.67 -18.36 -5.90
CA ILE A 575 2.82 -18.72 -7.05
C ILE A 575 3.64 -19.49 -8.10
N VAL A 576 3.48 -20.82 -8.14
CA VAL A 576 3.94 -21.66 -9.26
C VAL A 576 2.81 -21.69 -10.27
N CYS A 577 3.03 -21.07 -11.44
CA CYS A 577 2.13 -21.20 -12.58
C CYS A 577 2.22 -22.63 -13.12
N ILE A 578 1.21 -23.46 -12.85
CA ILE A 578 1.05 -24.75 -13.55
C ILE A 578 0.31 -24.48 -14.86
N SER A 579 1.03 -24.55 -15.97
CA SER A 579 0.47 -24.56 -17.32
C SER A 579 -0.32 -25.86 -17.53
N LEU A 580 -1.64 -25.75 -17.68
CA LEU A 580 -2.58 -26.84 -17.95
C LEU A 580 -2.58 -27.28 -19.44
N SER A 581 -1.42 -27.31 -20.08
CA SER A 581 -1.28 -27.71 -21.50
C SER A 581 -0.97 -29.20 -21.70
N SER A 582 -1.06 -30.03 -20.66
CA SER A 582 -0.94 -31.50 -20.80
C SER A 582 -1.75 -32.21 -19.72
N LEU A 583 -3.06 -32.33 -19.93
CA LEU A 583 -3.94 -33.32 -19.32
C LEU A 583 -5.14 -33.58 -20.22
#